data_AF-A0A9X3BXW7-F1
#
_entry.id   AF-A0A9X3BXW7-F1
#
_cell.length_a   1.000
_cell.length_b   1.000
_cell.length_c   1.000
_cell.angle_alpha   90.00
_cell.angle_beta   90.00
_cell.angle_gamma   90.00
#
_symmetry.space_group_name_H-M   'P 1'
#
loop_
_entity.id
_entity.type
_entity.pdbx_description
1 polymer ?
#
loop_
_entity_poly.entity_id
_entity_poly.type
_entity_poly.pdbx_seq_one_letter_code
_entity_poly.pdbx_strand_id
1 'polypeptide(L)'
;MGDVRRWLTIWVGILAVGVAMAAPASADVETYVRALDAAELIDHDDDPYHCRADGRCFGQFDDGPSALQTGNWVCEQVRQVGKPRDLVVDWLSNGEGLMPSPVSAPIIVDAATTHLCP
;
A
#
# COMPACT_ATOMS: atom_id res chain seq x y z
N MET A 1 62.33 -34.07 30.12
CA MET A 1 61.23 -34.23 31.10
C MET A 1 60.65 -32.85 31.36
N GLY A 2 59.40 -32.62 30.93
CA GLY A 2 58.51 -31.50 31.27
C GLY A 2 58.92 -30.10 30.78
N ASP A 3 58.04 -29.19 30.36
CA ASP A 3 56.60 -29.27 30.19
C ASP A 3 56.05 -27.97 29.55
N VAL A 4 54.86 -28.10 28.95
CA VAL A 4 53.79 -27.11 28.71
C VAL A 4 54.07 -25.81 27.91
N ARG A 5 53.90 -25.91 26.59
CA ARG A 5 52.74 -25.39 25.83
C ARG A 5 52.05 -24.12 26.38
N ARG A 6 52.39 -22.94 25.87
CA ARG A 6 51.54 -21.73 26.04
C ARG A 6 51.26 -21.08 24.68
N TRP A 7 50.34 -21.71 23.96
CA TRP A 7 49.62 -21.11 22.84
C TRP A 7 48.61 -20.11 23.42
N LEU A 8 48.88 -18.80 23.27
CA LEU A 8 47.92 -17.73 23.51
C LEU A 8 47.45 -17.25 22.15
N THR A 9 46.47 -17.96 21.60
CA THR A 9 45.71 -17.55 20.42
C THR A 9 44.84 -16.37 20.84
N ILE A 10 45.22 -15.17 20.40
CA ILE A 10 44.45 -13.94 20.58
C ILE A 10 43.24 -14.02 19.67
N TRP A 11 42.06 -14.17 20.24
CA TRP A 11 40.79 -14.00 19.55
C TRP A 11 40.55 -12.52 19.29
N VAL A 12 40.81 -12.06 18.06
CA VAL A 12 40.34 -10.76 17.57
C VAL A 12 38.90 -10.96 17.10
N GLY A 13 37.94 -10.62 17.96
CA GLY A 13 36.54 -10.51 17.59
C GLY A 13 36.33 -9.32 16.66
N ILE A 14 36.15 -9.58 15.37
CA ILE A 14 35.68 -8.58 14.41
C ILE A 14 34.17 -8.43 14.60
N LEU A 15 33.76 -7.34 15.27
CA LEU A 15 32.39 -6.84 15.23
C LEU A 15 32.14 -6.29 13.81
N ALA A 16 31.63 -7.15 12.92
CA ALA A 16 31.06 -6.70 11.67
C ALA A 16 29.74 -5.97 11.99
N VAL A 17 29.76 -4.65 11.88
CA VAL A 17 28.56 -3.81 11.90
C VAL A 17 27.73 -4.18 10.68
N GLY A 18 26.73 -5.04 10.88
CA GLY A 18 25.74 -5.35 9.87
C GLY A 18 24.92 -4.10 9.58
N VAL A 19 25.16 -3.47 8.43
CA VAL A 19 24.20 -2.52 7.85
C VAL A 19 22.96 -3.34 7.52
N ALA A 20 21.95 -3.27 8.36
CA ALA A 20 20.63 -3.80 8.07
C ALA A 20 20.09 -3.02 6.87
N MET A 21 20.25 -3.58 5.68
CA MET A 21 19.51 -3.15 4.50
C MET A 21 18.03 -3.35 4.85
N ALA A 22 17.31 -2.27 5.14
CA ALA A 22 15.86 -2.34 5.25
C ALA A 22 15.36 -2.86 3.90
N ALA A 23 14.81 -4.08 3.89
CA ALA A 23 14.15 -4.59 2.71
C ALA A 23 13.06 -3.59 2.29
N PRO A 24 12.84 -3.36 0.98
CA PRO A 24 11.72 -2.55 0.55
C PRO A 24 10.46 -3.14 1.20
N ALA A 25 9.63 -2.28 1.81
CA ALA A 25 8.37 -2.71 2.36
C ALA A 25 7.61 -3.45 1.23
N SER A 26 7.15 -4.67 1.48
CA SER A 26 6.29 -5.35 0.51
C SER A 26 4.91 -4.73 0.56
N ALA A 27 4.21 -4.65 -0.57
CA ALA A 27 2.82 -4.19 -0.61
C ALA A 27 1.95 -4.96 0.40
N ASP A 28 1.23 -4.24 1.25
CA ASP A 28 0.28 -4.76 2.23
C ASP A 28 -1.13 -4.73 1.64
N VAL A 29 -1.39 -5.72 0.78
CA VAL A 29 -2.65 -5.91 0.07
C VAL A 29 -3.83 -6.07 1.04
N GLU A 30 -3.63 -6.79 2.14
CA GLU A 30 -4.69 -7.07 3.11
C GLU A 30 -5.15 -5.79 3.81
N THR A 31 -4.20 -4.97 4.27
CA THR A 31 -4.53 -3.70 4.93
C THR A 31 -5.12 -2.69 3.94
N TYR A 32 -4.69 -2.70 2.67
CA TYR A 32 -5.33 -1.90 1.62
C TYR A 32 -6.82 -2.26 1.46
N VAL A 33 -7.13 -3.54 1.24
CA VAL A 33 -8.53 -3.98 1.06
C VAL A 33 -9.35 -3.67 2.31
N ARG A 34 -8.79 -3.89 3.51
CA ARG A 34 -9.46 -3.57 4.78
C ARG A 34 -9.75 -2.08 4.94
N ALA A 35 -8.88 -1.20 4.45
CA ALA A 35 -9.11 0.24 4.48
C ALA A 35 -10.27 0.67 3.57
N LEU A 36 -10.38 0.05 2.38
CA LEU A 36 -11.50 0.29 1.47
C LEU A 36 -12.81 -0.30 1.99
N ASP A 37 -12.73 -1.48 2.58
CA ASP A 37 -13.84 -2.16 3.22
C ASP A 37 -14.42 -1.33 4.38
N ALA A 38 -13.55 -0.83 5.27
CA ALA A 38 -13.96 0.07 6.35
C ALA A 38 -14.54 1.41 5.87
N ALA A 39 -14.27 1.78 4.62
CA ALA A 39 -14.88 2.92 3.96
C ALA A 39 -16.17 2.57 3.19
N GLU A 40 -16.65 1.33 3.31
CA GLU A 40 -17.83 0.77 2.64
C GLU A 40 -17.73 0.89 1.09
N LEU A 41 -16.50 0.82 0.56
CA LEU A 41 -16.23 0.90 -0.89
C LEU A 41 -16.23 -0.46 -1.58
N ILE A 42 -16.21 -1.56 -0.81
CA ILE A 42 -16.32 -2.93 -1.30
C ILE A 42 -17.77 -3.40 -1.11
N ASP A 43 -18.37 -3.99 -2.14
CA ASP A 43 -19.68 -4.64 -2.05
C ASP A 43 -19.55 -6.03 -1.38
N HIS A 44 -20.48 -6.36 -0.49
CA HIS A 44 -20.53 -7.65 0.23
C HIS A 44 -21.85 -8.40 0.06
N ASP A 45 -22.91 -7.73 -0.39
CA ASP A 45 -24.29 -8.23 -0.28
C ASP A 45 -25.07 -8.11 -1.60
N ASP A 46 -24.36 -8.04 -2.74
CA ASP A 46 -24.92 -7.65 -4.05
C ASP A 46 -25.62 -6.27 -3.97
N ASP A 47 -25.18 -5.42 -3.04
CA ASP A 47 -25.76 -4.12 -2.79
C ASP A 47 -25.12 -3.13 -3.79
N PRO A 48 -25.87 -2.71 -4.82
CA PRO A 48 -25.27 -2.02 -5.94
C PRO A 48 -24.72 -0.67 -5.51
N TYR A 49 -23.75 -0.19 -6.28
CA TYR A 49 -23.22 1.15 -6.19
C TYR A 49 -24.32 2.19 -5.98
N HIS A 50 -24.25 2.90 -4.86
CA HIS A 50 -25.22 3.95 -4.53
C HIS A 50 -24.54 5.10 -3.81
N CYS A 51 -25.06 6.30 -4.03
CA CYS A 51 -24.56 7.52 -3.41
C CYS A 51 -25.57 8.05 -2.40
N ARG A 52 -25.09 8.39 -1.20
CA ARG A 52 -25.86 9.17 -0.23
C ARG A 52 -25.93 10.63 -0.67
N ALA A 53 -26.88 11.37 -0.08
CA ALA A 53 -27.07 12.79 -0.35
C ALA A 53 -25.87 13.66 0.09
N ASP A 54 -24.98 13.14 0.93
CA ASP A 54 -23.72 13.79 1.35
C ASP A 54 -22.60 13.65 0.30
N GLY A 55 -22.87 12.97 -0.82
CA GLY A 55 -21.93 12.77 -1.92
C GLY A 55 -20.99 11.59 -1.73
N ARG A 56 -21.10 10.82 -0.64
CA ARG A 56 -20.36 9.56 -0.49
C ARG A 56 -21.03 8.45 -1.28
N CYS A 57 -20.25 7.72 -2.06
CA CYS A 57 -20.73 6.57 -2.81
C CYS A 57 -20.11 5.27 -2.28
N PHE A 58 -20.94 4.24 -2.18
CA PHE A 58 -20.71 2.94 -1.57
C PHE A 58 -20.68 1.85 -2.64
N GLY A 59 -20.08 0.69 -2.34
CA GLY A 59 -20.06 -0.44 -3.28
C GLY A 59 -19.39 -0.08 -4.61
N GLN A 60 -18.27 0.64 -4.54
CA GLN A 60 -17.53 1.10 -5.73
C GLN A 60 -16.82 -0.05 -6.45
N PHE A 61 -16.46 -1.09 -5.70
CA PHE A 61 -15.79 -2.29 -6.17
C PHE A 61 -16.61 -3.52 -5.80
N ASP A 62 -16.73 -4.44 -6.75
CA ASP A 62 -17.46 -5.69 -6.56
C ASP A 62 -16.77 -6.59 -5.50
N ASP A 63 -15.45 -6.48 -5.36
CA ASP A 63 -14.65 -7.25 -4.41
C ASP A 63 -13.27 -6.61 -4.14
N GLY A 64 -12.52 -7.17 -3.18
CA GLY A 64 -11.14 -6.76 -2.91
C GLY A 64 -10.20 -6.84 -4.12
N PRO A 65 -10.19 -7.96 -4.89
CA PRO A 65 -9.39 -8.09 -6.10
C PRO A 65 -9.61 -7.01 -7.18
N SER A 66 -10.86 -6.63 -7.45
CA SER A 66 -11.20 -5.54 -8.39
C SER A 66 -10.70 -4.18 -7.87
N ALA A 67 -10.77 -3.96 -6.56
CA ALA A 67 -10.20 -2.78 -5.93
C ALA A 67 -8.67 -2.71 -6.05
N LEU A 68 -7.96 -3.85 -6.08
CA LEU A 68 -6.50 -3.89 -6.21
C LEU A 68 -6.02 -3.39 -7.58
N GLN A 69 -6.78 -3.62 -8.65
CA GLN A 69 -6.41 -3.11 -9.96
C GLN A 69 -6.29 -1.58 -9.95
N THR A 70 -7.24 -0.91 -9.29
CA THR A 70 -7.24 0.54 -9.10
C THR A 70 -6.07 0.99 -8.22
N GLY A 71 -5.83 0.30 -7.10
CA GLY A 71 -4.74 0.63 -6.19
C GLY A 71 -3.36 0.51 -6.84
N ASN A 72 -3.15 -0.52 -7.67
CA ASN A 72 -1.93 -0.69 -8.45
C ASN A 72 -1.74 0.44 -9.47
N TRP A 73 -2.80 0.84 -10.17
CA TRP A 73 -2.76 1.98 -11.08
C TRP A 73 -2.40 3.28 -10.34
N VAL A 74 -2.96 3.51 -9.14
CA VAL A 74 -2.56 4.65 -8.29
C VAL A 74 -1.07 4.62 -7.99
N CYS A 75 -0.53 3.46 -7.60
CA CYS A 75 0.91 3.33 -7.35
C CYS A 75 1.76 3.61 -8.58
N GLU A 76 1.35 3.16 -9.76
CA GLU A 76 2.02 3.48 -11.01
C GLU A 76 2.03 5.00 -11.25
N GLN A 77 0.90 5.68 -11.12
CA GLN A 77 0.80 7.12 -11.34
C GLN A 77 1.63 7.92 -10.35
N VAL A 78 1.61 7.55 -9.07
CA VAL A 78 2.32 8.28 -8.01
C VAL A 78 3.82 7.98 -8.04
N ARG A 79 4.23 6.72 -8.22
CA ARG A 79 5.64 6.31 -8.08
C ARG A 79 6.41 6.33 -9.39
N GLN A 80 5.81 5.86 -10.48
CA GLN A 80 6.50 5.73 -11.77
C GLN A 80 6.36 7.00 -12.60
N VAL A 81 5.15 7.56 -12.66
CA VAL A 81 4.88 8.79 -13.42
C VAL A 81 5.20 10.04 -12.59
N GLY A 82 5.14 9.95 -11.27
CA GLY A 82 5.42 11.08 -10.36
C GLY A 82 4.30 12.11 -10.30
N LYS A 83 3.05 11.70 -10.54
CA LYS A 83 1.90 12.61 -10.44
C LYS A 83 1.64 12.99 -8.99
N PRO A 84 1.33 14.26 -8.71
CA PRO A 84 0.96 14.67 -7.38
C PRO A 84 -0.40 14.09 -7.00
N ARG A 85 -0.60 13.87 -5.69
CA ARG A 85 -1.78 13.22 -5.13
C ARG A 85 -3.09 13.86 -5.62
N ASP A 86 -3.18 15.18 -5.60
CA ASP A 86 -4.35 15.95 -6.01
C ASP A 86 -4.74 15.68 -7.46
N LEU A 87 -3.77 15.58 -8.37
CA LEU A 87 -4.02 15.23 -9.77
C LEU A 87 -4.53 13.79 -9.93
N VAL A 88 -3.98 12.85 -9.15
CA VAL A 88 -4.45 11.45 -9.19
C VAL A 88 -5.88 11.34 -8.61
N VAL A 89 -6.18 12.09 -7.55
CA VAL A 89 -7.54 12.18 -6.99
C VAL A 89 -8.51 12.79 -8.00
N ASP A 90 -8.12 13.88 -8.67
CA ASP A 90 -8.95 14.52 -9.70
C ASP A 90 -9.23 13.55 -10.86
N TRP A 91 -8.22 12.83 -11.33
CA TRP A 91 -8.36 11.83 -12.40
C TRP A 91 -9.25 10.66 -11.99
N LEU A 92 -9.14 10.18 -10.75
CA LEU A 92 -10.07 9.17 -10.26
C LEU A 92 -11.49 9.74 -10.16
N SER A 93 -11.64 10.99 -9.72
CA SER A 93 -12.96 11.60 -9.52
C SER A 93 -13.68 11.93 -10.83
N ASN A 94 -12.94 12.28 -11.88
CA ASN A 94 -13.48 12.89 -13.10
C ASN A 94 -13.04 12.20 -14.42
N GLY A 95 -12.17 11.19 -14.37
CA GLY A 95 -11.59 10.53 -15.55
C GLY A 95 -12.44 9.37 -16.12
N GLU A 96 -12.10 8.89 -17.31
CA GLU A 96 -12.91 7.95 -18.12
C GLU A 96 -13.02 6.50 -17.62
N GLY A 97 -12.55 6.19 -16.41
CA GLY A 97 -12.43 4.82 -15.90
C GLY A 97 -13.47 4.47 -14.83
N LEU A 98 -13.07 4.66 -13.56
CA LEU A 98 -13.83 4.21 -12.39
C LEU A 98 -14.79 5.25 -11.81
N MET A 99 -14.53 6.54 -12.09
CA MET A 99 -15.25 7.72 -11.55
C MET A 99 -15.77 7.58 -10.10
N PRO A 100 -14.95 7.13 -9.11
CA PRO A 100 -15.34 7.26 -7.72
C PRO A 100 -15.70 8.70 -7.39
N SER A 101 -16.67 8.88 -6.49
CA SER A 101 -17.05 10.21 -6.05
C SER A 101 -15.83 11.02 -5.57
N PRO A 102 -15.88 12.36 -5.62
CA PRO A 102 -14.85 13.21 -5.01
C PRO A 102 -14.61 12.94 -3.51
N VAL A 103 -15.54 12.24 -2.84
CA VAL A 103 -15.42 11.79 -1.45
C VAL A 103 -14.68 10.45 -1.35
N SER A 104 -14.92 9.53 -2.29
CA SER A 104 -14.34 8.18 -2.30
C SER A 104 -12.94 8.14 -2.92
N ALA A 105 -12.68 8.93 -3.96
CA ALA A 105 -11.39 9.01 -4.65
C ALA A 105 -10.19 9.30 -3.73
N PRO A 106 -10.22 10.29 -2.80
CA PRO A 106 -9.10 10.53 -1.90
C PRO A 106 -8.82 9.33 -0.96
N ILE A 107 -9.86 8.61 -0.53
CA ILE A 107 -9.71 7.43 0.33
C ILE A 107 -8.94 6.34 -0.43
N ILE A 108 -9.30 6.08 -1.68
CA ILE A 108 -8.63 5.09 -2.54
C ILE A 108 -7.15 5.46 -2.73
N VAL A 109 -6.87 6.73 -3.05
CA VAL A 109 -5.50 7.20 -3.26
C VAL A 109 -4.67 7.09 -1.99
N ASP A 110 -5.20 7.52 -0.84
CA ASP A 110 -4.49 7.47 0.44
C ASP A 110 -4.22 6.04 0.89
N ALA A 111 -5.20 5.14 0.77
CA ALA A 111 -5.03 3.74 1.09
C ALA A 111 -3.98 3.07 0.18
N ALA A 112 -4.05 3.29 -1.13
CA ALA A 112 -3.09 2.72 -2.07
C ALA A 112 -1.67 3.24 -1.80
N THR A 113 -1.51 4.57 -1.66
CA THR A 113 -0.19 5.17 -1.38
C THR A 113 0.41 4.75 -0.05
N THR A 114 -0.43 4.48 0.96
CA THR A 114 0.02 4.03 2.28
C THR A 114 0.40 2.55 2.31
N HIS A 115 -0.38 1.69 1.64
CA HIS A 115 -0.29 0.25 1.83
C HIS A 115 0.27 -0.51 0.63
N LEU A 116 0.06 -0.02 -0.60
CA LEU A 116 0.44 -0.73 -1.82
C LEU A 116 1.69 -0.18 -2.50
N CYS A 117 2.07 1.07 -2.24
CA CYS A 117 3.13 1.74 -2.97
C CYS A 117 4.44 1.82 -2.16
N PRO A 118 5.32 0.80 -2.20
CA PRO A 118 6.61 0.86 -1.52
C PRO A 118 7.62 1.83 -2.15
#